data_AF-A0A3N5RYM6-F1
#
_entry.id   AF-A0A3N5RYM6-F1
#
_cell.length_a   1.000
_cell.length_b   1.000
_cell.length_c   1.000
_cell.angle_alpha   90.00
_cell.angle_beta   90.00
_cell.angle_gamma   90.00
#
_symmetry.space_group_name_H-M   'P 1'
#
loop_
_entity.id
_entity.type
_entity.pdbx_description
1 polymer ?
#
loop_
_entity_poly.entity_id
_entity_poly.type
_entity_poly.pdbx_seq_one_letter_code
_entity_poly.pdbx_strand_id
1 'polypeptide(L)'
;DDLVSFKSDPLLITKPEQEWEIRSGDEWRWNEGPFVLKHHGKYYLMFSANFYASRDYSVGYAVAETPTGPFVKAAHNPVLVSPNPEISGPGHNSVTASPDGKELFIVYHIHTDPQKPSGDRQVCIDRMGFREDGSLYVEGPTNTPQPMPSG
;
A
#
# COMPACT_ATOMS: atom_id res chain seq x y z
N ASP A 1 12.96 4.29 23.19
CA ASP A 1 13.37 3.01 23.81
C ASP A 1 12.19 2.32 24.50
N ASP A 2 11.17 3.09 24.89
CA ASP A 2 9.85 2.69 25.42
C ASP A 2 8.67 3.03 24.48
N LEU A 3 8.95 3.75 23.39
CA LEU A 3 8.00 4.20 22.35
C LEU A 3 7.04 5.33 22.76
N VAL A 4 7.30 6.06 23.84
CA VAL A 4 6.40 7.15 24.30
C VAL A 4 6.83 8.56 23.87
N SER A 5 8.00 8.70 23.24
CA SER A 5 8.52 9.98 22.77
C SER A 5 9.35 9.84 21.49
N PHE A 6 9.43 10.93 20.72
CA PHE A 6 10.28 11.03 19.54
C PHE A 6 11.69 11.50 19.94
N LYS A 7 12.72 10.88 19.37
CA LYS A 7 14.13 11.22 19.62
C LYS A 7 14.64 12.40 18.81
N SER A 8 13.91 12.79 17.77
CA SER A 8 14.27 13.86 16.85
C SER A 8 13.03 14.56 16.34
N ASP A 9 13.24 15.69 15.67
CA ASP A 9 12.18 16.37 14.93
C ASP A 9 11.61 15.46 13.82
N PRO A 10 10.33 15.64 13.45
CA PRO A 10 9.73 14.93 12.33
C PRO A 10 10.49 15.20 11.02
N LEU A 11 10.70 14.13 10.24
CA LEU A 11 11.28 14.21 8.91
C LEU A 11 10.18 13.98 7.87
N LEU A 12 10.12 14.84 6.85
CA LEU A 12 9.25 14.62 5.71
C LEU A 12 9.81 13.46 4.87
N ILE A 13 9.06 12.36 4.80
CA ILE A 13 9.47 11.15 4.07
C ILE A 13 8.92 11.10 2.65
N THR A 14 7.64 11.46 2.47
CA THR A 14 6.96 11.46 1.17
C THR A 14 5.82 12.47 1.19
N LYS A 15 5.46 12.99 0.01
CA LYS A 15 4.26 13.79 -0.24
C LYS A 15 3.73 13.49 -1.66
N PRO A 16 2.46 13.76 -1.99
CA PRO A 16 1.90 13.47 -3.31
C PRO A 16 2.60 14.24 -4.44
N GLU A 17 3.18 13.52 -5.41
CA GLU A 17 4.05 14.08 -6.47
C GLU A 17 3.94 13.33 -7.80
N GLN A 18 3.71 12.02 -7.79
CA GLN A 18 3.49 11.22 -8.99
C GLN A 18 2.07 11.43 -9.53
N GLU A 19 1.89 11.31 -10.85
CA GLU A 19 0.61 11.59 -11.52
C GLU A 19 -0.57 10.78 -10.96
N TRP A 20 -0.33 9.55 -10.49
CA TRP A 20 -1.37 8.71 -9.91
C TRP A 20 -1.85 9.19 -8.52
N GLU A 21 -1.06 9.99 -7.81
CA GLU A 21 -1.35 10.44 -6.43
C GLU A 21 -2.20 11.71 -6.35
N ILE A 22 -2.35 12.40 -7.49
CA ILE A 22 -2.96 13.72 -7.59
C ILE A 22 -4.32 13.70 -8.31
N ARG A 23 -4.92 12.52 -8.45
CA ARG A 23 -6.20 12.35 -9.15
C ARG A 23 -7.39 12.93 -8.40
N SER A 24 -7.21 13.27 -7.12
CA SER A 24 -8.22 13.96 -6.33
C SER A 24 -8.26 15.48 -6.55
N GLY A 25 -7.42 15.99 -7.46
CA GLY A 25 -7.31 17.40 -7.79
C GLY A 25 -6.25 18.14 -6.99
N ASP A 26 -6.29 19.47 -7.08
CA ASP A 26 -5.24 20.34 -6.53
C ASP A 26 -5.52 20.81 -5.10
N GLU A 27 -6.77 20.76 -4.66
CA GLU A 27 -7.17 21.27 -3.35
C GLU A 27 -6.81 20.32 -2.20
N TRP A 28 -7.00 19.01 -2.41
CA TRP A 28 -6.78 17.98 -1.40
C TRP A 28 -5.95 16.83 -1.97
N ARG A 29 -4.83 16.51 -1.32
CA ARG A 29 -3.90 15.45 -1.75
C ARG A 29 -3.43 14.65 -0.56
N TRP A 30 -3.27 13.34 -0.75
CA TRP A 30 -2.96 12.40 0.34
C TRP A 30 -1.78 11.49 0.02
N ASN A 31 -0.88 11.37 0.99
CA ASN A 31 -0.03 10.20 1.20
C ASN A 31 -0.30 9.80 2.65
N GLU A 32 -0.86 8.61 2.87
CA GLU A 32 -1.31 8.16 4.18
C GLU A 32 -1.19 6.63 4.33
N GLY A 33 -1.57 6.10 5.50
CA GLY A 33 -1.53 4.66 5.78
C GLY A 33 -0.16 4.00 5.57
N PRO A 34 0.91 4.51 6.21
CA PRO A 34 2.25 3.97 6.00
C PRO A 34 2.40 2.56 6.59
N PHE A 35 2.97 1.64 5.81
CA PHE A 35 3.45 0.34 6.30
C PHE A 35 4.86 0.07 5.78
N VAL A 36 5.80 -0.23 6.67
CA VAL A 36 7.21 -0.43 6.30
C VAL A 36 7.61 -1.89 6.38
N LEU A 37 8.18 -2.40 5.29
CA LEU A 37 8.84 -3.71 5.22
C LEU A 37 10.36 -3.51 5.13
N LYS A 38 11.13 -4.44 5.70
CA LYS A 38 12.57 -4.54 5.46
C LYS A 38 12.85 -5.79 4.63
N HIS A 39 13.51 -5.62 3.49
CA HIS A 39 13.86 -6.72 2.58
C HIS A 39 15.23 -6.48 1.95
N HIS A 40 16.12 -7.48 2.02
CA HIS A 40 17.50 -7.41 1.51
C HIS A 40 18.25 -6.11 1.88
N GLY A 41 18.16 -5.70 3.15
CA GLY A 41 18.84 -4.51 3.68
C GLY A 41 18.13 -3.19 3.38
N LYS A 42 17.14 -3.17 2.49
CA LYS A 42 16.37 -1.97 2.11
C LYS A 42 15.04 -1.87 2.85
N TYR A 43 14.52 -0.65 2.90
CA TYR A 43 13.25 -0.30 3.53
C TYR A 43 12.23 0.05 2.44
N TYR A 44 11.10 -0.65 2.43
CA TYR A 44 10.00 -0.45 1.51
C TYR A 44 8.84 0.17 2.29
N LEU A 45 8.59 1.46 2.08
CA LEU A 45 7.45 2.17 2.63
C LEU A 45 6.29 2.06 1.65
N MET A 46 5.29 1.25 1.99
CA MET A 46 3.99 1.24 1.31
C MET A 46 3.13 2.38 1.88
N PHE A 47 2.35 3.03 1.03
CA PHE A 47 1.45 4.11 1.41
C PHE A 47 0.28 4.20 0.43
N SER A 48 -0.82 4.78 0.86
CA SER A 48 -1.99 5.05 0.02
C SER A 48 -2.06 6.50 -0.41
N ALA A 49 -2.63 6.75 -1.59
CA ALA A 49 -2.89 8.09 -2.11
C ALA A 49 -4.33 8.24 -2.63
N ASN A 50 -4.69 9.48 -2.94
CA ASN A 50 -6.04 9.94 -3.32
C ASN A 50 -7.07 9.91 -2.18
N PHE A 51 -8.26 10.46 -2.43
CA PHE A 51 -9.36 10.53 -1.48
C PHE A 51 -9.89 9.14 -1.14
N TYR A 52 -10.03 8.83 0.15
CA TYR A 52 -10.43 7.48 0.61
C TYR A 52 -11.77 7.00 0.06
N ALA A 53 -12.72 7.90 -0.24
CA ALA A 53 -14.00 7.57 -0.85
C ALA A 53 -13.99 7.79 -2.39
N SER A 54 -12.81 7.71 -3.00
CA SER A 54 -12.65 7.66 -4.45
C SER A 54 -12.20 6.26 -4.88
N ARG A 55 -12.65 5.84 -6.05
CA ARG A 55 -12.14 4.64 -6.72
C ARG A 55 -10.63 4.72 -7.02
N ASP A 56 -10.08 5.92 -7.12
CA ASP A 56 -8.65 6.15 -7.33
C ASP A 56 -7.80 5.91 -6.07
N TYR A 57 -8.41 5.65 -4.92
CA TYR A 57 -7.66 5.24 -3.73
C TYR A 57 -6.85 3.99 -4.04
N SER A 58 -5.54 4.08 -3.87
CA SER A 58 -4.59 3.07 -4.34
C SER A 58 -3.32 3.08 -3.53
N VAL A 59 -2.59 1.96 -3.55
CA VAL A 59 -1.33 1.78 -2.81
C VAL A 59 -0.15 1.92 -3.76
N GLY A 60 0.82 2.74 -3.38
CA GLY A 60 2.15 2.77 -3.96
C GLY A 60 3.21 2.42 -2.91
N TYR A 61 4.47 2.42 -3.34
CA TYR A 61 5.59 2.28 -2.41
C TYR A 61 6.79 3.13 -2.81
N ALA A 62 7.66 3.35 -1.83
CA ALA A 62 8.96 3.98 -1.99
C ALA A 62 10.05 3.16 -1.28
N VAL A 63 11.29 3.25 -1.77
CA VAL A 63 12.42 2.46 -1.27
C VAL A 63 13.51 3.37 -0.73
N ALA A 64 14.10 3.01 0.40
CA ALA A 64 15.26 3.67 0.99
C ALA A 64 16.31 2.67 1.48
N GLU A 65 17.57 3.10 1.52
CA GLU A 65 18.67 2.33 2.14
C GLU A 65 18.67 2.47 3.67
N THR A 66 17.99 3.48 4.23
CA THR A 66 17.87 3.70 5.68
C THR A 66 16.42 3.96 6.10
N PRO A 67 16.03 3.72 7.37
CA PRO A 67 14.66 3.97 7.84
C PRO A 67 14.23 5.44 7.73
N THR A 68 15.19 6.37 7.70
CA THR A 68 14.96 7.82 7.63
C THR A 68 15.07 8.37 6.21
N GLY A 69 15.20 7.50 5.20
CA GLY A 69 15.28 7.89 3.81
C GLY A 69 16.71 8.18 3.31
N PRO A 70 16.83 8.92 2.18
CA PRO A 70 15.72 9.39 1.35
C PRO A 70 14.92 8.22 0.75
N PHE A 71 13.60 8.36 0.70
CA PHE A 71 12.72 7.39 0.06
C PHE A 71 12.49 7.78 -1.40
N VAL A 72 12.75 6.85 -2.31
CA VAL A 72 12.54 7.02 -3.75
C VAL A 72 11.31 6.22 -4.17
N LYS A 73 10.28 6.90 -4.68
CA LYS A 73 9.04 6.26 -5.13
C LYS A 73 9.30 5.34 -6.33
N ALA A 74 8.66 4.18 -6.33
CA ALA A 74 8.72 3.27 -7.46
C ALA A 74 8.11 3.92 -8.72
N ALA A 75 8.79 3.77 -9.86
CA ALA A 75 8.35 4.35 -11.12
C ALA A 75 7.04 3.75 -11.65
N HIS A 76 6.75 2.50 -11.28
CA HIS A 76 5.55 1.77 -11.71
C HIS A 76 4.41 1.79 -10.68
N ASN A 77 4.45 2.71 -9.71
CA ASN A 77 3.30 2.93 -8.84
C ASN A 77 2.06 3.34 -9.66
N PRO A 78 0.84 3.02 -9.18
CA PRO A 78 0.53 2.27 -7.97
C PRO A 78 0.78 0.76 -8.12
N VAL A 79 1.12 0.08 -7.03
CA VAL A 79 1.31 -1.38 -6.98
C VAL A 79 0.01 -2.13 -6.68
N LEU A 80 -0.99 -1.47 -6.10
CA LEU A 80 -2.33 -1.98 -5.90
C LEU A 80 -3.35 -0.90 -6.26
N VAL A 81 -4.22 -1.20 -7.23
CA VAL A 81 -5.20 -0.25 -7.78
C VAL A 81 -6.44 -1.01 -8.23
N SER A 82 -7.57 -0.32 -8.34
CA SER A 82 -8.82 -0.86 -8.89
C SER A 82 -8.66 -1.34 -10.34
N PRO A 83 -8.70 -2.67 -10.63
CA PRO A 83 -8.45 -3.21 -11.95
C PRO A 83 -9.70 -3.26 -12.84
N ASN A 84 -10.89 -3.31 -12.23
CA ASN A 84 -12.17 -3.49 -12.91
C ASN A 84 -13.32 -2.90 -12.07
N PRO A 85 -14.51 -2.64 -12.64
CA PRO A 85 -15.61 -1.95 -11.94
C PRO A 85 -16.08 -2.59 -10.63
N GLU A 86 -15.79 -3.86 -10.38
CA GLU A 86 -16.23 -4.61 -9.20
C GLU A 86 -15.36 -4.34 -7.97
N ILE A 87 -14.09 -3.97 -8.18
CA ILE A 87 -13.14 -3.67 -7.10
C ILE A 87 -12.83 -2.18 -7.11
N SER A 88 -13.07 -1.51 -5.98
CA SER A 88 -12.99 -0.05 -5.86
C SER A 88 -12.15 0.38 -4.67
N GLY A 89 -11.16 1.25 -4.89
CA GLY A 89 -10.39 1.94 -3.85
C GLY A 89 -9.56 1.04 -2.92
N PRO A 90 -8.69 0.14 -3.41
CA PRO A 90 -7.87 -0.68 -2.53
C PRO A 90 -6.82 0.16 -1.80
N GLY A 91 -6.76 0.09 -0.46
CA GLY A 91 -5.72 0.82 0.26
C GLY A 91 -5.65 0.62 1.77
N HIS A 92 -4.90 1.52 2.41
CA HIS A 92 -4.50 1.55 3.81
C HIS A 92 -4.07 0.16 4.29
N ASN A 93 -3.04 -0.38 3.64
CA ASN A 93 -2.69 -1.77 3.81
C ASN A 93 -1.84 -2.02 5.06
N SER A 94 -1.87 -3.27 5.50
CA SER A 94 -0.82 -3.89 6.30
C SER A 94 -0.28 -5.12 5.57
N VAL A 95 0.74 -5.76 6.14
CA VAL A 95 1.36 -6.96 5.56
C VAL A 95 1.60 -8.00 6.65
N THR A 96 1.31 -9.26 6.33
CA THR A 96 1.54 -10.43 7.20
C THR A 96 2.08 -11.61 6.41
N ALA A 97 2.60 -12.63 7.08
CA ALA A 97 3.02 -13.88 6.46
C ALA A 97 1.91 -14.95 6.52
N SER A 98 2.01 -15.98 5.67
CA SER A 98 1.26 -17.23 5.80
C SER A 98 1.55 -17.94 7.13
N PRO A 99 0.69 -18.88 7.57
CA PRO A 99 0.93 -19.67 8.78
C PRO A 99 2.31 -20.35 8.85
N ASP A 100 2.82 -20.85 7.72
CA ASP A 100 4.16 -21.46 7.64
C ASP A 100 5.30 -20.46 7.36
N GLY A 101 4.97 -19.16 7.23
CA GLY A 101 5.93 -18.07 7.06
C GLY A 101 6.57 -17.97 5.67
N LYS A 102 6.12 -18.73 4.67
CA LYS A 102 6.75 -18.79 3.35
C LYS A 102 6.18 -17.82 2.32
N GLU A 103 4.94 -17.40 2.51
CA GLU A 103 4.27 -16.44 1.62
C GLU A 103 4.05 -15.12 2.35
N LEU A 104 4.11 -14.02 1.61
CA LEU A 104 3.79 -12.70 2.10
C LEU A 104 2.41 -12.31 1.57
N PHE A 105 1.59 -11.71 2.44
CA PHE A 105 0.24 -11.26 2.11
C PHE A 105 0.06 -9.80 2.46
N ILE A 106 -0.48 -9.04 1.52
CA ILE A 106 -1.00 -7.71 1.76
C ILE A 106 -2.44 -7.83 2.27
N VAL A 107 -2.76 -7.19 3.39
CA VAL A 107 -4.11 -7.05 3.92
C VAL A 107 -4.54 -5.61 3.70
N TYR A 108 -5.67 -5.38 3.07
CA TYR A 108 -6.11 -4.04 2.67
C TYR A 108 -7.63 -3.96 2.69
N HIS A 109 -8.18 -2.77 2.52
CA HIS A 109 -9.63 -2.59 2.37
C HIS A 109 -9.99 -2.25 0.93
N ILE A 110 -11.24 -2.55 0.54
CA ILE A 110 -11.91 -1.99 -0.65
C ILE A 110 -13.30 -1.47 -0.25
N HIS A 111 -13.95 -0.66 -1.08
CA HIS A 111 -15.34 -0.26 -0.85
C HIS A 111 -16.30 -1.46 -0.86
N THR A 112 -17.28 -1.46 0.05
CA THR A 112 -18.33 -2.50 0.08
C THR A 112 -19.25 -2.38 -1.14
N ASP A 113 -19.68 -1.16 -1.49
CA ASP A 113 -20.38 -0.84 -2.74
C ASP A 113 -19.42 -0.11 -3.70
N PRO A 114 -18.90 -0.77 -4.75
CA PRO A 114 -17.95 -0.15 -5.66
C PRO A 114 -18.56 0.97 -6.52
N GLN A 115 -19.89 1.02 -6.65
CA GLN A 115 -20.63 2.08 -7.35
C GLN A 115 -20.94 3.27 -6.46
N LYS A 116 -20.89 3.10 -5.12
CA LYS A 116 -21.06 4.17 -4.12
C LYS A 116 -19.92 4.15 -3.08
N PRO A 117 -18.68 4.46 -3.50
CA PRO A 117 -17.54 4.58 -2.59
C PRO A 117 -17.83 5.43 -1.36
N SER A 118 -17.48 4.92 -0.17
CA SER A 118 -17.70 5.60 1.10
C SER A 118 -16.79 5.03 2.20
N GLY A 119 -17.02 5.41 3.46
CA GLY A 119 -16.33 4.80 4.60
C GLY A 119 -16.69 3.33 4.86
N ASP A 120 -17.80 2.85 4.28
CA ASP A 120 -18.21 1.44 4.31
C ASP A 120 -17.32 0.61 3.38
N ARG A 121 -16.53 -0.27 4.00
CA ARG A 121 -15.42 -1.00 3.38
C ARG A 121 -15.34 -2.41 3.92
N GLN A 122 -14.75 -3.29 3.13
CA GLN A 122 -14.52 -4.70 3.45
C GLN A 122 -13.03 -5.06 3.40
N VAL A 123 -12.64 -6.06 4.19
CA VAL A 123 -11.26 -6.55 4.26
C VAL A 123 -10.98 -7.49 3.10
N CYS A 124 -9.81 -7.30 2.47
CA CYS A 124 -9.27 -8.14 1.43
C CYS A 124 -7.85 -8.57 1.79
N ILE A 125 -7.40 -9.68 1.20
CA ILE A 125 -6.05 -10.20 1.36
C ILE A 125 -5.59 -10.80 0.02
N ASP A 126 -4.36 -10.49 -0.40
CA ASP A 126 -3.74 -11.06 -1.61
C ASP A 126 -2.27 -11.36 -1.38
N ARG A 127 -1.72 -12.27 -2.19
CA ARG A 127 -0.28 -12.57 -2.17
C ARG A 127 0.51 -11.36 -2.67
N MET A 128 1.68 -11.18 -2.10
CA MET A 128 2.64 -10.17 -2.53
C MET A 128 4.06 -10.69 -2.42
N GLY A 129 5.01 -9.97 -2.99
CA GLY A 129 6.41 -10.37 -2.91
C GLY A 129 7.35 -9.34 -3.51
N PHE A 130 8.58 -9.80 -3.73
CA PHE A 130 9.66 -9.04 -4.35
C PHE A 130 10.16 -9.81 -5.57
N ARG A 131 10.35 -9.13 -6.68
CA ARG A 131 11.01 -9.68 -7.86
C ARG A 131 12.52 -9.72 -7.65
N GLU A 132 13.23 -10.41 -8.55
CA GLU A 132 14.71 -10.51 -8.51
C GLU A 132 15.40 -9.14 -8.57
N ASP A 133 14.80 -8.16 -9.25
CA ASP A 133 15.30 -6.78 -9.33
C ASP A 133 15.01 -5.93 -8.08
N GLY A 134 14.35 -6.52 -7.07
CA GLY A 134 13.92 -5.86 -5.84
C GLY A 134 12.59 -5.10 -5.95
N SER A 135 11.93 -5.08 -7.10
CA SER A 135 10.61 -4.44 -7.20
C SER A 135 9.56 -5.22 -6.43
N LEU A 136 8.72 -4.50 -5.67
CA LEU A 136 7.59 -5.08 -4.95
C LEU A 136 6.45 -5.37 -5.93
N TYR A 137 5.73 -6.46 -5.72
CA TYR A 137 4.53 -6.81 -6.47
C TYR A 137 3.41 -7.28 -5.56
N VAL A 138 2.18 -7.14 -6.06
CA VAL A 138 0.98 -7.72 -5.48
C VAL A 138 0.27 -8.55 -6.55
N GLU A 139 -0.13 -9.76 -6.21
CA GLU A 139 -0.91 -10.66 -7.07
C GLU A 139 -2.41 -10.41 -6.86
N GLY A 140 -2.84 -9.17 -7.09
CA GLY A 140 -4.19 -8.71 -6.79
C GLY A 140 -4.46 -7.29 -7.32
N PRO A 141 -5.60 -6.69 -6.97
CA PRO A 141 -6.60 -7.22 -6.03
C PRO A 141 -7.44 -8.34 -6.67
N THR A 142 -7.72 -9.42 -5.94
CA THR A 142 -8.60 -10.51 -6.40
C THR A 142 -9.98 -10.44 -5.74
N ASN A 143 -11.00 -10.93 -6.45
CA ASN A 143 -12.38 -11.09 -5.94
C ASN A 143 -12.97 -12.48 -6.26
N THR A 144 -12.11 -13.44 -6.60
CA THR A 144 -12.47 -14.83 -6.91
C THR A 144 -11.78 -15.77 -5.93
N PRO A 145 -12.26 -17.02 -5.77
CA PRO A 145 -11.60 -17.99 -4.90
C PRO A 145 -10.11 -18.13 -5.21
N GLN A 146 -9.27 -17.92 -4.20
CA GLN A 146 -7.82 -18.11 -4.24
C GLN A 146 -7.41 -19.34 -3.42
N PRO A 147 -6.25 -19.96 -3.69
CA PRO A 147 -5.67 -20.93 -2.78
C PRO A 147 -5.46 -20.33 -1.39
N MET A 148 -5.79 -21.11 -0.35
CA MET A 148 -5.54 -20.73 1.04
C MET A 148 -4.07 -20.35 1.26
N PRO A 149 -3.76 -19.47 2.23
CA PRO A 149 -2.39 -19.26 2.69
C PRO A 149 -1.73 -20.59 3.09
N SER A 150 -0.46 -20.78 2.75
CA SER A 150 0.25 -22.03 3.04
C SER A 150 0.44 -22.29 4.54
N GLY A 151 0.26 -23.55 4.95
CA GLY A 151 0.43 -24.00 6.34
C GLY A 151 -0.89 -24.37 6.99
#